data_AF-A0A3A9FNJ9-F1
#
_entry.id   AF-A0A3A9FNJ9-F1
#
_cell.length_a   1.000
_cell.length_b   1.000
_cell.length_c   1.000
_cell.angle_alpha   90.00
_cell.angle_beta   90.00
_cell.angle_gamma   90.00
#
_symmetry.space_group_name_H-M   'P 1'
#
loop_
_entity.id
_entity.type
_entity.pdbx_description
1 polymer ?
#
loop_
_entity_poly.entity_id
_entity_poly.type
_entity_poly.pdbx_seq_one_letter_code
_entity_poly.pdbx_strand_id
1 'polypeptide(L)'
;MAGKNKLSRFLRWPWMIIVYILLAAFLGLLSIPIILLLVWLQRKVNPHGVTEGYCLSRTRKRLSFIFWGLLLLFFGVAVGSVFVMGLGQDKSYWDMQDYVMFWGSVGGAVLLFLLGFYVGFIGVRDTFFPEKSTLAQSIRQQLPYPDEAPPVEQLFAMVDEDLKENGQWFNTVGIGKEWVLGDVANRIDRIRGIFTEDKIRSHHTEHGTNSSRSLKLILIDNRWQKSVTDFNNPKELQAAADYLSLRVPDAARGKNDQYAVFLHMDDIQKEKFEREFRQKQSRRASEQIQRETLSGGPQDMILRQADGSVTSRVTSSLVEERLQGCLKGEETGFSLIPARPIIQKEYAFQGLHCSALESGSTEKVLLLLEQVPSDGNRNFARCLAADPRQAREILQGWLRRQIPNLAGWELRQMYASSQNTRPQTQKTSKARLALVFSSGASETHTTFTQEDIQIAAEGLIDGTYQIVDLTLPEGYLWIRAEAGNKMDGRCTVEATRPDLDQLRFFSIKASPRQAAAWLTAYALKEFLPGEKGWKDITKQMEKNSKK
;
A
#
# COMPACT_ATOMS: atom_id res chain seq x y z
N MET A 1 14.63 28.61 18.01
CA MET A 1 15.87 29.38 17.72
C MET A 1 16.63 28.69 16.61
N ALA A 2 16.70 29.33 15.43
CA ALA A 2 17.31 28.77 14.23
C ALA A 2 18.83 29.02 14.24
N GLY A 3 19.60 27.97 14.54
CA GLY A 3 21.05 27.97 14.32
C GLY A 3 21.34 27.88 12.82
N LYS A 4 21.60 29.03 12.18
CA LYS A 4 22.20 29.11 10.84
C LYS A 4 23.61 28.50 10.88
N ASN A 5 23.71 27.18 10.73
CA ASN A 5 24.98 26.51 10.48
C ASN A 5 25.50 26.93 9.10
N LYS A 6 26.51 27.80 9.08
CA LYS A 6 27.23 28.31 7.89
C LYS A 6 27.92 27.22 7.03
N LEU A 7 27.76 25.93 7.37
CA LEU A 7 28.30 24.79 6.65
C LEU A 7 27.35 24.22 5.57
N SER A 8 26.14 24.76 5.41
CA SER A 8 25.15 24.30 4.42
C SER A 8 25.41 24.74 2.96
N ARG A 9 26.57 25.38 2.68
CA ARG A 9 27.02 25.75 1.33
C ARG A 9 28.17 24.87 0.83
N PHE A 10 28.17 23.58 1.19
CA PHE A 10 29.03 22.64 0.48
C PHE A 10 28.55 22.52 -0.97
N LEU A 11 29.49 22.61 -1.91
CA LEU A 11 29.22 22.75 -3.34
C LEU A 11 28.22 21.70 -3.82
N ARG A 12 27.12 22.16 -4.41
CA ARG A 12 26.15 21.29 -5.08
C ARG A 12 26.75 20.78 -6.38
N TRP A 13 26.39 19.58 -6.80
CA TRP A 13 26.59 19.19 -8.19
C TRP A 13 25.97 20.22 -9.16
N PRO A 14 26.60 20.57 -10.30
CA PRO A 14 27.86 20.03 -10.83
C PRO A 14 29.13 20.76 -10.34
N TRP A 15 29.02 21.79 -9.49
CA TRP A 15 30.13 22.64 -9.09
C TRP A 15 31.27 21.89 -8.37
N MET A 16 30.96 20.83 -7.60
CA MET A 16 31.96 19.96 -6.98
C MET A 16 32.98 19.41 -8.00
N ILE A 17 32.48 19.01 -9.18
CA ILE A 17 33.34 18.44 -10.24
C ILE A 17 34.21 19.52 -10.86
N ILE A 18 33.65 20.70 -11.09
CA ILE A 18 34.41 21.86 -11.59
C ILE A 18 35.55 22.20 -10.62
N VAL A 19 35.28 22.19 -9.32
CA VAL A 19 36.31 22.42 -8.30
C VAL A 19 37.34 21.31 -8.26
N TYR A 20 36.96 20.03 -8.34
CA TYR A 20 37.94 18.94 -8.40
C TYR A 20 38.80 18.98 -9.66
N ILE A 21 38.22 19.31 -10.82
CA ILE A 21 38.96 19.48 -12.09
C ILE A 21 39.90 20.67 -11.98
N LEU A 22 39.46 21.80 -11.42
CA LEU A 22 40.34 22.95 -11.17
C LEU A 22 41.47 22.62 -10.19
N LEU A 23 41.18 21.87 -9.12
CA LEU A 23 42.18 21.44 -8.14
C LEU A 23 43.20 20.49 -8.79
N ALA A 24 42.74 19.56 -9.63
CA ALA A 24 43.61 18.66 -10.38
C ALA A 24 44.43 19.40 -11.45
N ALA A 25 43.86 20.38 -12.14
CA ALA A 25 44.56 21.20 -13.12
C ALA A 25 45.60 22.12 -12.46
N PHE A 26 45.33 22.64 -11.26
CA PHE A 26 46.19 23.59 -10.56
C PHE A 26 47.27 22.93 -9.70
N LEU A 27 46.94 21.83 -9.00
CA LEU A 27 47.86 21.13 -8.08
C LEU A 27 48.39 19.80 -8.61
N GLY A 28 47.93 19.31 -9.76
CA GLY A 28 48.39 18.02 -10.31
C GLY A 28 48.17 16.86 -9.32
N LEU A 29 49.20 16.03 -9.11
CA LEU A 29 49.18 14.90 -8.16
C LEU A 29 48.96 15.31 -6.69
N LEU A 30 49.34 16.55 -6.29
CA LEU A 30 49.14 17.06 -4.93
C LEU A 30 47.66 17.36 -4.62
N SER A 31 46.79 17.35 -5.63
CA SER A 31 45.34 17.53 -5.47
C SER A 31 44.67 16.31 -4.84
N ILE A 32 45.24 15.11 -5.03
CA ILE A 32 44.67 13.82 -4.59
C ILE A 32 44.35 13.79 -3.09
N PRO A 33 45.28 14.10 -2.16
CA PRO A 33 44.98 14.08 -0.72
C PRO A 33 43.89 15.10 -0.32
N ILE A 34 43.85 16.26 -1.00
CA ILE A 34 42.86 17.32 -0.73
C ILE A 34 41.47 16.88 -1.20
N ILE A 35 41.38 16.28 -2.39
CA ILE A 35 40.13 15.73 -2.94
C ILE A 35 39.61 14.60 -2.04
N LEU A 36 40.49 13.69 -1.60
CA LEU A 36 40.11 12.61 -0.68
C LEU A 36 39.59 13.15 0.67
N LEU A 37 40.22 14.21 1.21
CA LEU A 37 39.77 14.88 2.42
C LEU A 37 38.37 15.51 2.24
N LEU A 38 38.14 16.19 1.12
CA LEU A 38 36.84 16.80 0.80
C LEU A 38 35.75 15.74 0.62
N VAL A 39 36.04 14.64 -0.07
CA VAL A 39 35.12 13.51 -0.22
C VAL A 39 34.82 12.84 1.13
N TRP A 40 35.84 12.69 1.99
CA TRP A 40 35.66 12.15 3.34
C TRP A 40 34.78 13.05 4.21
N LEU A 41 35.01 14.36 4.20
CA LEU A 41 34.18 15.35 4.88
C LEU A 41 32.74 15.34 4.35
N GLN A 42 32.56 15.27 3.03
CA GLN A 42 31.25 15.21 2.39
C GLN A 42 30.49 13.94 2.80
N ARG A 43 31.15 12.77 2.83
CA ARG A 43 30.54 11.51 3.30
C ARG A 43 30.15 11.58 4.77
N LYS A 44 30.92 12.30 5.59
CA LYS A 44 30.62 12.45 7.02
C LYS A 44 29.44 13.37 7.29
N VAL A 45 29.29 14.43 6.49
CA VAL A 45 28.20 15.41 6.62
C VAL A 45 26.91 14.91 5.95
N ASN A 46 27.02 14.16 4.85
CA ASN A 46 25.90 13.61 4.08
C ASN A 46 26.12 12.11 3.79
N PRO A 47 25.96 11.21 4.78
CA PRO A 47 26.26 9.77 4.64
C PRO A 47 25.46 9.07 3.54
N HIS A 48 24.25 9.56 3.25
CA HIS A 48 23.32 8.98 2.26
C HIS A 48 22.87 9.97 1.17
N GLY A 49 23.42 11.19 1.11
CA GLY A 49 23.08 12.14 0.05
C GLY A 49 21.70 12.80 0.16
N VAL A 50 21.15 12.91 1.37
CA VAL A 50 19.81 13.49 1.67
C VAL A 50 19.56 14.84 0.97
N THR A 51 20.60 15.65 0.79
CA THR A 51 20.49 16.98 0.18
C THR A 51 20.38 16.99 -1.35
N GLU A 52 20.76 15.90 -2.02
CA GLU A 52 20.71 15.77 -3.50
C GLU A 52 19.67 14.74 -3.98
N GLY A 53 19.04 13.99 -3.05
CA GLY A 53 18.19 12.83 -3.36
C GLY A 53 18.98 11.52 -3.27
N TYR A 54 18.40 10.49 -2.65
CA TYR A 54 19.09 9.23 -2.38
C TYR A 54 19.42 8.51 -3.68
N CYS A 55 18.47 8.44 -4.61
CA CYS A 55 18.64 7.84 -5.93
C CYS A 55 19.73 8.54 -6.77
N LEU A 56 19.72 9.88 -6.80
CA LEU A 56 20.73 10.67 -7.53
C LEU A 56 22.13 10.55 -6.92
N SER A 57 22.23 10.46 -5.60
CA SER A 57 23.52 10.23 -4.94
C SER A 57 24.11 8.86 -5.33
N ARG A 58 23.26 7.85 -5.54
CA ARG A 58 23.67 6.49 -5.89
C ARG A 58 24.16 6.40 -7.34
N THR A 59 23.45 6.99 -8.29
CA THR A 59 23.91 7.03 -9.70
C THR A 59 25.23 7.78 -9.82
N ARG A 60 25.42 8.85 -9.04
CA ARG A 60 26.66 9.64 -9.03
C ARG A 60 27.86 8.95 -8.36
N LYS A 61 27.65 7.99 -7.45
CA LYS A 61 28.76 7.16 -6.92
C LYS A 61 29.45 6.33 -8.02
N ARG A 62 28.78 6.08 -9.16
CA ARG A 62 29.42 5.46 -10.33
C ARG A 62 30.47 6.34 -11.01
N LEU A 63 30.64 7.59 -10.60
CA LEU A 63 31.72 8.45 -11.09
C LEU A 63 33.12 7.86 -10.81
N SER A 64 33.28 7.03 -9.78
CA SER A 64 34.52 6.27 -9.57
C SER A 64 34.85 5.34 -10.74
N PHE A 65 33.87 4.85 -11.49
CA PHE A 65 34.10 4.02 -12.68
C PHE A 65 34.71 4.84 -13.82
N ILE A 66 34.43 6.14 -13.91
CA ILE A 66 35.11 7.02 -14.89
C ILE A 66 36.61 7.07 -14.58
N PHE A 67 36.97 7.18 -13.31
CA PHE A 67 38.38 7.14 -12.89
C PHE A 67 39.03 5.79 -13.23
N TRP A 68 38.36 4.66 -12.96
CA TRP A 68 38.85 3.34 -13.36
C TRP A 68 38.97 3.19 -14.88
N GLY A 69 38.02 3.73 -15.65
CA GLY A 69 38.08 3.78 -17.11
C GLY A 69 39.29 4.57 -17.61
N LEU A 70 39.54 5.75 -17.06
CA LEU A 70 40.73 6.57 -17.37
C LEU A 70 42.04 5.87 -16.98
N LEU A 71 42.06 5.19 -15.84
CA LEU A 71 43.22 4.43 -15.39
C LEU A 71 43.51 3.25 -16.33
N LEU A 72 42.49 2.54 -16.80
CA LEU A 72 42.64 1.49 -17.83
C LEU A 72 43.17 2.07 -19.15
N LEU A 73 42.67 3.23 -19.58
CA LEU A 73 43.19 3.91 -20.76
C LEU A 73 44.66 4.31 -20.58
N PHE A 74 45.04 4.81 -19.39
CA PHE A 74 46.43 5.13 -19.07
C PHE A 74 47.35 3.90 -19.12
N PHE A 75 46.93 2.77 -18.55
CA PHE A 75 47.67 1.51 -18.69
C PHE A 75 47.71 1.02 -20.14
N GLY A 76 46.64 1.22 -20.92
CA GLY A 76 46.61 0.96 -22.35
C GLY A 76 47.67 1.78 -23.12
N VAL A 77 47.82 3.07 -22.78
CA VAL A 77 48.88 3.95 -23.33
C VAL A 77 50.27 3.46 -22.89
N ALA A 78 50.45 3.08 -21.63
CA ALA A 78 51.74 2.60 -21.13
C ALA A 78 52.15 1.29 -21.84
N VAL A 79 51.25 0.31 -21.96
CA VAL A 79 51.50 -0.94 -22.68
C VAL A 79 51.71 -0.68 -24.17
N GLY A 80 50.92 0.21 -24.78
CA GLY A 80 51.09 0.63 -26.17
C GLY A 80 52.42 1.34 -26.43
N SER A 81 52.97 2.06 -25.44
CA SER A 81 54.28 2.72 -25.58
C SER A 81 55.43 1.71 -25.68
N VAL A 82 55.32 0.55 -25.00
CA VAL A 82 56.28 -0.56 -25.13
C VAL A 82 56.29 -1.11 -26.56
N PHE A 83 55.12 -1.25 -27.18
CA PHE A 83 55.02 -1.63 -28.59
C PHE A 83 55.71 -0.61 -29.51
N VAL A 84 55.45 0.68 -29.31
CA VAL A 84 56.06 1.76 -30.13
C VAL A 84 57.59 1.77 -29.97
N MET A 85 58.10 1.57 -28.76
CA MET A 85 59.54 1.46 -28.52
C MET A 85 60.13 0.20 -29.18
N GLY A 86 59.42 -0.93 -29.14
CA GLY A 86 59.84 -2.17 -29.81
C GLY A 86 59.88 -2.09 -31.34
N LEU A 87 59.09 -1.21 -31.96
CA LEU A 87 59.16 -0.98 -33.42
C LEU A 87 60.53 -0.43 -33.86
N GLY A 88 61.15 0.42 -33.02
CA GLY A 88 62.44 1.05 -33.26
C GLY A 88 63.66 0.22 -32.84
N GLN A 89 63.46 -0.94 -32.19
CA GLN A 89 64.57 -1.81 -31.78
C GLN A 89 65.04 -2.72 -32.93
N ASP A 90 66.35 -2.96 -32.94
CA ASP A 90 66.99 -3.96 -33.80
C ASP A 90 66.53 -5.37 -33.39
N LYS A 91 66.04 -6.14 -34.36
CA LYS A 91 65.36 -7.44 -34.15
C LYS A 91 66.31 -8.63 -34.26
N SER A 92 67.60 -8.38 -34.53
CA SER A 92 68.63 -9.40 -34.73
C SER A 92 68.92 -10.27 -33.49
N TYR A 93 68.61 -9.78 -32.29
CA TYR A 93 68.87 -10.47 -31.02
C TYR A 93 67.61 -10.93 -30.27
N TRP A 94 66.44 -10.90 -30.92
CA TRP A 94 65.18 -11.23 -30.25
C TRP A 94 65.05 -12.74 -30.04
N ASP A 95 64.76 -13.13 -28.79
CA ASP A 95 64.34 -14.48 -28.47
C ASP A 95 62.82 -14.65 -28.72
N MET A 96 62.33 -15.90 -28.72
CA MET A 96 60.90 -16.19 -28.92
C MET A 96 60.01 -15.50 -27.88
N GLN A 97 60.52 -15.29 -26.67
CA GLN A 97 59.84 -14.55 -25.60
C GLN A 97 59.65 -13.06 -25.95
N ASP A 98 60.63 -12.43 -26.62
CA ASP A 98 60.56 -11.02 -27.01
C ASP A 98 59.50 -10.79 -28.08
N TYR A 99 59.39 -11.72 -29.05
CA TYR A 99 58.32 -11.69 -30.05
C TYR A 99 56.93 -11.87 -29.43
N VAL A 100 56.80 -12.76 -28.44
CA VAL A 100 55.52 -12.99 -27.73
C VAL A 100 55.14 -11.76 -26.90
N MET A 101 56.09 -11.14 -26.19
CA MET A 101 55.84 -9.92 -25.42
C MET A 101 55.48 -8.74 -26.33
N PHE A 102 56.14 -8.61 -27.47
CA PHE A 102 55.87 -7.58 -28.46
C PHE A 102 54.44 -7.66 -29.03
N TRP A 103 54.03 -8.82 -29.56
CA TRP A 103 52.67 -8.99 -30.06
C TRP A 103 51.60 -9.04 -28.96
N GLY A 104 51.97 -9.58 -27.78
CA GLY A 104 51.13 -9.55 -26.59
C GLY A 104 50.82 -8.13 -26.11
N SER A 105 51.77 -7.20 -26.25
CA SER A 105 51.58 -5.79 -25.89
C SER A 105 50.55 -5.09 -26.79
N VAL A 106 50.48 -5.42 -28.09
CA VAL A 106 49.44 -4.91 -29.00
C VAL A 106 48.06 -5.41 -28.57
N GLY A 107 47.91 -6.72 -28.38
CA GLY A 107 46.64 -7.31 -27.96
C GLY A 107 46.18 -6.78 -26.60
N GLY A 108 47.11 -6.67 -25.64
CA GLY A 108 46.86 -6.12 -24.32
C GLY A 108 46.45 -4.65 -24.35
N ALA A 109 47.14 -3.81 -25.13
CA ALA A 109 46.79 -2.40 -25.27
C ALA A 109 45.40 -2.21 -25.88
N VAL A 110 45.09 -2.90 -26.98
CA VAL A 110 43.77 -2.83 -27.64
C VAL A 110 42.65 -3.26 -26.68
N LEU A 111 42.85 -4.36 -25.95
CA LEU A 111 41.87 -4.84 -24.97
C LEU A 111 41.64 -3.82 -23.85
N LEU A 112 42.71 -3.24 -23.30
CA LEU A 112 42.64 -2.22 -22.25
C LEU A 112 41.96 -0.93 -22.74
N PHE A 113 42.22 -0.51 -23.98
CA PHE A 113 41.55 0.63 -24.58
C PHE A 113 40.03 0.40 -24.75
N LEU A 114 39.64 -0.77 -25.28
CA LEU A 114 38.22 -1.12 -25.43
C LEU A 114 37.51 -1.21 -24.08
N LEU A 115 38.13 -1.87 -23.10
CA LEU A 115 37.56 -1.99 -21.75
C LEU A 115 37.48 -0.64 -21.05
N GLY A 116 38.53 0.18 -21.14
CA GLY A 116 38.58 1.52 -20.55
C GLY A 116 37.54 2.45 -21.14
N PHE A 117 37.36 2.43 -22.47
CA PHE A 117 36.31 3.20 -23.15
C PHE A 117 34.91 2.72 -22.76
N TYR A 118 34.69 1.40 -22.68
CA TYR A 118 33.39 0.84 -22.26
C TYR A 118 33.03 1.22 -20.82
N VAL A 119 33.95 1.04 -19.87
CA VAL A 119 33.74 1.39 -18.45
C VAL A 119 33.57 2.90 -18.28
N GLY A 120 34.39 3.70 -18.97
CA GLY A 120 34.28 5.15 -18.98
C GLY A 120 32.94 5.63 -19.55
N PHE A 121 32.49 5.05 -20.67
CA PHE A 121 31.20 5.34 -21.29
C PHE A 121 30.03 5.02 -20.35
N ILE A 122 30.04 3.89 -19.66
CA ILE A 122 29.00 3.54 -18.68
C ILE A 122 29.00 4.55 -17.52
N GLY A 123 30.18 4.90 -17.00
CA GLY A 123 30.31 5.90 -15.94
C GLY A 123 29.76 7.27 -16.34
N VAL A 124 30.10 7.75 -17.54
CA VAL A 124 29.61 9.03 -18.09
C VAL A 124 28.10 8.96 -18.37
N ARG A 125 27.61 7.89 -19.00
CA ARG A 125 26.18 7.70 -19.27
C ARG A 125 25.36 7.75 -17.98
N ASP A 126 25.77 6.99 -16.97
CA ASP A 126 25.00 6.87 -15.72
C ASP A 126 25.06 8.14 -14.87
N THR A 127 26.11 8.98 -15.01
CA THR A 127 26.28 10.22 -14.25
C THR A 127 25.60 11.44 -14.90
N PHE A 128 25.63 11.54 -16.23
CA PHE A 128 25.08 12.67 -16.97
C PHE A 128 23.68 12.41 -17.55
N PHE A 129 23.32 11.14 -17.81
CA PHE A 129 22.01 10.73 -18.28
C PHE A 129 21.35 9.76 -17.28
N PRO A 130 20.86 10.27 -16.14
CA PRO A 130 20.24 9.43 -15.11
C PRO A 130 19.08 8.59 -15.66
N GLU A 131 18.45 9.03 -16.77
CA GLU A 131 17.39 8.31 -17.46
C GLU A 131 17.78 6.96 -18.04
N LYS A 132 19.05 6.80 -18.41
CA LYS A 132 19.60 5.55 -18.95
C LYS A 132 20.34 4.75 -17.88
N SER A 133 20.30 5.20 -16.62
CA SER A 133 20.95 4.50 -15.51
C SER A 133 20.24 3.18 -15.21
N THR A 134 21.01 2.19 -14.76
CA THR A 134 20.46 0.89 -14.36
C THR A 134 19.45 1.00 -13.22
N LEU A 135 19.60 2.03 -12.37
CA LEU A 135 18.69 2.31 -11.27
C LEU A 135 17.33 2.84 -11.78
N ALA A 136 17.33 3.84 -12.67
CA ALA A 136 16.09 4.34 -13.26
C ALA A 136 15.36 3.25 -14.05
N GLN A 137 16.13 2.44 -14.79
CA GLN A 137 15.57 1.33 -15.56
C GLN A 137 14.98 0.25 -14.65
N SER A 138 15.60 -0.05 -13.49
CA SER A 138 15.04 -1.03 -12.54
C SER A 138 13.71 -0.56 -11.96
N ILE A 139 13.55 0.74 -11.67
CA ILE A 139 12.29 1.32 -11.18
C ILE A 139 11.22 1.26 -12.29
N ARG A 140 11.55 1.73 -13.51
CA ARG A 140 10.61 1.77 -14.64
C ARG A 140 10.01 0.41 -14.97
N GLN A 141 10.84 -0.63 -15.02
CA GLN A 141 10.37 -1.96 -15.37
C GLN A 141 9.50 -2.62 -14.27
N GLN A 142 9.47 -2.02 -13.08
CA GLN A 142 8.62 -2.46 -11.95
C GLN A 142 7.31 -1.68 -11.86
N LEU A 143 7.07 -0.70 -12.73
CA LEU A 143 5.78 -0.01 -12.82
C LEU A 143 4.78 -0.83 -13.66
N PRO A 144 3.46 -0.63 -13.46
CA PRO A 144 2.42 -1.29 -14.27
C PRO A 144 2.52 -0.97 -15.76
N TYR A 145 2.86 0.28 -16.10
CA TYR A 145 3.04 0.76 -17.47
C TYR A 145 4.46 1.29 -17.66
N PRO A 146 5.39 0.47 -18.17
CA PRO A 146 6.80 0.87 -18.32
C PRO A 146 7.01 1.90 -19.45
N ASP A 147 6.18 1.86 -20.49
CA ASP A 147 6.31 2.73 -21.67
C ASP A 147 5.72 4.13 -21.45
N GLU A 148 4.77 4.27 -20.51
CA GLU A 148 4.19 5.55 -20.05
C GLU A 148 4.84 6.03 -18.74
N ALA A 149 6.00 5.48 -18.37
CA ALA A 149 6.63 5.79 -17.09
C ALA A 149 7.02 7.27 -17.00
N PRO A 150 6.80 7.90 -15.84
CA PRO A 150 7.10 9.32 -15.66
C PRO A 150 8.60 9.65 -15.85
N PRO A 151 8.93 10.93 -16.04
CA PRO A 151 10.32 11.38 -16.13
C PRO A 151 11.15 10.94 -14.92
N VAL A 152 12.46 10.82 -15.10
CA VAL A 152 13.34 10.22 -14.08
C VAL A 152 13.41 11.02 -12.78
N GLU A 153 13.21 12.33 -12.85
CA GLU A 153 13.09 13.17 -11.66
C GLU A 153 11.90 12.75 -10.78
N GLN A 154 10.75 12.48 -11.39
CA GLN A 154 9.56 12.02 -10.68
C GLN A 154 9.71 10.57 -10.21
N LEU A 155 10.34 9.70 -11.01
CA LEU A 155 10.65 8.32 -10.61
C LEU A 155 11.54 8.26 -9.36
N PHE A 156 12.59 9.08 -9.34
CA PHE A 156 13.48 9.18 -8.19
C PHE A 156 12.81 9.87 -7.02
N ALA A 157 11.98 10.89 -7.25
CA ALA A 157 11.21 11.53 -6.19
C ALA A 157 10.29 10.54 -5.46
N MET A 158 9.59 9.64 -6.17
CA MET A 158 8.75 8.62 -5.53
C MET A 158 9.52 7.71 -4.57
N VAL A 159 10.72 7.27 -4.97
CA VAL A 159 11.56 6.42 -4.11
C VAL A 159 12.19 7.23 -2.97
N ASP A 160 12.66 8.44 -3.28
CA ASP A 160 13.31 9.33 -2.31
C ASP A 160 12.32 9.83 -1.24
N GLU A 161 11.06 10.09 -1.59
CA GLU A 161 9.99 10.50 -0.68
C GLU A 161 9.61 9.36 0.26
N ASP A 162 9.40 8.13 -0.26
CA ASP A 162 9.15 6.95 0.58
C ASP A 162 10.29 6.71 1.58
N LEU A 163 11.54 6.81 1.13
CA LEU A 163 12.71 6.64 2.01
C LEU A 163 12.91 7.81 2.97
N LYS A 164 12.45 9.00 2.63
CA LYS A 164 12.54 10.16 3.53
C LYS A 164 11.51 10.07 4.65
N GLU A 165 10.32 9.57 4.36
CA GLU A 165 9.23 9.43 5.35
C GLU A 165 9.34 8.16 6.18
N ASN A 166 9.68 7.03 5.55
CA ASN A 166 9.58 5.69 6.14
C ASN A 166 10.89 4.90 6.13
N GLY A 167 11.98 5.50 5.62
CA GLY A 167 13.23 4.79 5.34
C GLY A 167 14.05 4.45 6.59
N GLN A 168 14.30 3.16 6.79
CA GLN A 168 15.32 2.66 7.72
C GLN A 168 16.59 2.30 6.93
N TRP A 169 17.73 2.80 7.38
CA TRP A 169 19.01 2.60 6.72
C TRP A 169 19.85 1.50 7.38
N PHE A 170 20.34 0.57 6.56
CA PHE A 170 21.29 -0.46 6.94
C PHE A 170 22.48 -0.37 5.99
N ASN A 171 23.54 0.32 6.44
CA ASN A 171 24.73 0.61 5.64
C ASN A 171 24.39 1.39 4.35
N THR A 172 24.48 0.70 3.20
CA THR A 172 24.20 1.27 1.89
C THR A 172 22.77 1.05 1.41
N VAL A 173 21.96 0.27 2.14
CA VAL A 173 20.59 -0.07 1.75
C VAL A 173 19.59 0.72 2.58
N GLY A 174 18.69 1.42 1.90
CA GLY A 174 17.53 2.09 2.50
C GLY A 174 16.28 1.25 2.27
N ILE A 175 15.53 0.95 3.33
CA ILE A 175 14.27 0.20 3.25
C ILE A 175 13.13 1.10 3.69
N GLY A 176 12.29 1.50 2.75
CA GLY A 176 11.09 2.31 2.97
C GLY A 176 9.84 1.45 3.22
N LYS A 177 8.67 2.04 2.96
CA LYS A 177 7.39 1.34 3.04
C LYS A 177 7.09 0.60 1.74
N GLU A 178 7.44 1.19 0.61
CA GLU A 178 7.15 0.67 -0.73
C GLU A 178 8.41 0.23 -1.48
N TRP A 179 9.55 0.87 -1.21
CA TRP A 179 10.78 0.65 -1.95
C TRP A 179 11.95 0.22 -1.08
N VAL A 180 12.80 -0.63 -1.65
CA VAL A 180 14.13 -0.98 -1.14
C VAL A 180 15.15 -0.40 -2.11
N LEU A 181 15.99 0.51 -1.63
CA LEU A 181 17.06 1.12 -2.41
C LEU A 181 18.41 0.53 -2.01
N GLY A 182 19.00 -0.27 -2.91
CA GLY A 182 20.39 -0.73 -2.84
C GLY A 182 21.21 -0.17 -4.00
N ASP A 183 21.92 -1.04 -4.72
CA ASP A 183 22.51 -0.69 -6.03
C ASP A 183 21.46 -0.53 -7.13
N VAL A 184 20.33 -1.20 -6.94
CA VAL A 184 19.09 -1.10 -7.72
C VAL A 184 17.94 -0.92 -6.75
N ALA A 185 16.84 -0.34 -7.23
CA ALA A 185 15.62 -0.18 -6.46
C ALA A 185 14.68 -1.36 -6.73
N ASN A 186 14.10 -1.92 -5.66
CA ASN A 186 13.13 -3.01 -5.73
C ASN A 186 11.87 -2.61 -4.96
N ARG A 187 10.70 -2.84 -5.55
CA ARG A 187 9.41 -2.60 -4.93
C ARG A 187 9.07 -3.76 -3.99
N ILE A 188 8.71 -3.44 -2.75
CA ILE A 188 8.56 -4.40 -1.64
C ILE A 188 7.47 -5.43 -1.95
N ASP A 189 6.35 -5.01 -2.55
CA ASP A 189 5.23 -5.87 -2.96
C ASP A 189 5.60 -6.94 -4.01
N ARG A 190 6.65 -6.70 -4.79
CA ARG A 190 7.13 -7.59 -5.85
C ARG A 190 8.19 -8.57 -5.37
N ILE A 191 8.71 -8.42 -4.15
CA ILE A 191 9.74 -9.33 -3.62
C ILE A 191 9.11 -10.71 -3.37
N ARG A 192 9.80 -11.74 -3.85
CA ARG A 192 9.43 -13.16 -3.70
C ARG A 192 10.50 -13.95 -2.95
N GLY A 193 11.74 -13.49 -2.97
CA GLY A 193 12.85 -14.12 -2.28
C GLY A 193 13.77 -13.11 -1.62
N ILE A 194 14.18 -13.39 -0.38
CA ILE A 194 15.17 -12.64 0.40
C ILE A 194 16.27 -13.62 0.81
N PHE A 195 17.47 -13.44 0.26
CA PHE A 195 18.60 -14.31 0.51
C PHE A 195 19.83 -13.52 0.95
N THR A 196 20.63 -14.11 1.83
CA THR A 196 21.88 -13.52 2.32
C THR A 196 23.06 -14.42 2.00
N GLU A 197 24.09 -13.90 1.34
CA GLU A 197 25.36 -14.60 1.13
C GLU A 197 26.40 -14.08 2.14
N ASP A 198 27.01 -14.99 2.88
CA ASP A 198 28.15 -14.73 3.76
C ASP A 198 29.21 -15.79 3.51
N LYS A 199 30.13 -15.49 2.59
CA LYS A 199 31.18 -16.42 2.16
C LYS A 199 32.56 -15.84 2.37
N ILE A 200 33.43 -16.60 3.02
CA ILE A 200 34.86 -16.30 3.08
C ILE A 200 35.52 -17.11 1.96
N ARG A 201 36.05 -16.41 0.95
CA ARG A 201 36.88 -16.98 -0.11
C ARG A 201 38.35 -16.85 0.29
N SER A 202 39.01 -17.98 0.54
CA SER A 202 40.46 -18.03 0.75
C SER A 202 41.15 -18.44 -0.54
N HIS A 203 42.05 -17.60 -1.04
CA HIS A 203 42.98 -17.96 -2.10
C HIS A 203 44.33 -18.28 -1.48
N HIS A 204 44.83 -19.51 -1.72
CA HIS A 204 46.21 -19.85 -1.43
C HIS A 204 47.09 -19.36 -2.57
N THR A 205 48.05 -18.52 -2.21
CA THR A 205 49.16 -18.14 -3.09
C THR A 205 50.46 -18.60 -2.44
N GLU A 206 51.51 -18.82 -3.24
CA GLU A 206 52.83 -19.27 -2.72
C GLU A 206 53.44 -18.34 -1.66
N HIS A 207 52.92 -17.12 -1.50
CA HIS A 207 53.41 -16.11 -0.54
C HIS A 207 52.40 -15.80 0.58
N GLY A 208 51.30 -16.55 0.70
CA GLY A 208 50.35 -16.42 1.82
C GLY A 208 48.89 -16.72 1.45
N THR A 209 48.05 -16.82 2.49
CA THR A 209 46.61 -17.03 2.37
C THR A 209 45.89 -15.69 2.42
N ASN A 210 45.36 -15.24 1.28
CA ASN A 210 44.49 -14.06 1.23
C ASN A 210 43.03 -14.51 1.39
N SER A 211 42.38 -14.05 2.45
CA SER A 211 40.96 -14.30 2.69
C SER A 211 40.14 -13.05 2.36
N SER A 212 39.13 -13.20 1.52
CA SER A 212 38.16 -12.15 1.18
C SER A 212 36.77 -12.60 1.60
N ARG A 213 36.02 -11.75 2.30
CA ARG A 213 34.65 -12.06 2.74
C ARG A 213 33.65 -11.33 1.82
N SER A 214 32.77 -12.09 1.20
CA SER A 214 31.68 -11.63 0.35
C SER A 214 30.40 -11.62 1.18
N LEU A 215 29.83 -10.44 1.40
CA LEU A 215 28.58 -10.22 2.13
C LEU A 215 27.57 -9.59 1.18
N LYS A 216 26.52 -10.31 0.82
CA LYS A 216 25.56 -9.85 -0.20
C LYS A 216 24.12 -10.07 0.23
N LEU A 217 23.28 -9.06 0.01
CA LEU A 217 21.83 -9.19 0.05
C LEU A 217 21.34 -9.45 -1.37
N ILE A 218 20.57 -10.51 -1.54
CA ILE A 218 20.05 -10.95 -2.83
C ILE A 218 18.52 -10.94 -2.72
N LEU A 219 17.89 -10.08 -3.51
CA LEU A 219 16.44 -9.99 -3.63
C LEU A 219 16.01 -10.57 -4.97
N ILE A 220 14.95 -11.35 -4.96
CA ILE A 220 14.35 -11.91 -6.16
C ILE A 220 12.93 -11.38 -6.27
N ASP A 221 12.60 -10.80 -7.43
CA ASP A 221 11.28 -10.23 -7.70
C ASP A 221 10.32 -11.25 -8.34
N ASN A 222 9.08 -10.84 -8.56
CA ASN A 222 8.04 -11.63 -9.24
C ASN A 222 8.31 -11.90 -10.73
N ARG A 223 9.29 -11.22 -11.32
CA ARG A 223 9.79 -11.47 -12.69
C ARG A 223 10.97 -12.44 -12.68
N TRP A 224 11.29 -13.02 -11.52
CA TRP A 224 12.42 -13.93 -11.32
C TRP A 224 13.76 -13.29 -11.72
N GLN A 225 13.90 -11.98 -11.49
CA GLN A 225 15.14 -11.25 -11.66
C GLN A 225 15.85 -11.09 -10.31
N LYS A 226 17.18 -11.26 -10.31
CA LYS A 226 18.00 -11.10 -9.12
C LYS A 226 18.55 -9.68 -9.02
N SER A 227 18.41 -9.10 -7.84
CA SER A 227 19.00 -7.83 -7.43
C SER A 227 20.02 -8.12 -6.32
N VAL A 228 21.27 -7.74 -6.53
CA VAL A 228 22.36 -7.99 -5.57
C VAL A 228 22.84 -6.66 -5.01
N THR A 229 23.07 -6.59 -3.71
CA THR A 229 23.69 -5.43 -3.07
C THR A 229 24.73 -5.89 -2.05
N ASP A 230 25.92 -5.30 -2.15
CA ASP A 230 27.08 -5.64 -1.32
C ASP A 230 27.01 -4.93 0.05
N PHE A 231 27.48 -5.63 1.08
CA PHE A 231 27.57 -5.15 2.46
C PHE A 231 29.00 -5.26 2.99
N ASN A 232 29.37 -4.40 3.94
CA ASN A 232 30.68 -4.45 4.60
C ASN A 232 30.62 -5.13 5.98
N ASN A 233 29.42 -5.29 6.56
CA ASN A 233 29.23 -5.79 7.92
C ASN A 233 28.16 -6.89 7.94
N PRO A 234 28.46 -8.10 8.46
CA PRO A 234 27.52 -9.22 8.48
C PRO A 234 26.31 -8.95 9.40
N LYS A 235 26.48 -8.19 10.49
CA LYS A 235 25.37 -7.87 11.41
C LYS A 235 24.34 -6.98 10.73
N GLU A 236 24.80 -6.00 9.95
CA GLU A 236 23.91 -5.09 9.21
C GLU A 236 23.20 -5.81 8.06
N LEU A 237 23.88 -6.74 7.38
CA LEU A 237 23.27 -7.60 6.36
C LEU A 237 22.11 -8.41 6.97
N GLN A 238 22.34 -9.05 8.12
CA GLN A 238 21.31 -9.82 8.80
C GLN A 238 20.17 -8.92 9.27
N ALA A 239 20.47 -7.76 9.87
CA ALA A 239 19.45 -6.82 10.32
C ALA A 239 18.58 -6.30 9.16
N ALA A 240 19.18 -6.02 8.00
CA ALA A 240 18.45 -5.62 6.80
C ALA A 240 17.53 -6.75 6.31
N ALA A 241 18.03 -7.99 6.24
CA ALA A 241 17.24 -9.15 5.83
C ALA A 241 16.08 -9.44 6.79
N ASP A 242 16.32 -9.34 8.10
CA ASP A 242 15.31 -9.53 9.14
C ASP A 242 14.23 -8.44 9.05
N TYR A 243 14.62 -7.17 8.90
CA TYR A 243 13.69 -6.07 8.72
C TYR A 243 12.84 -6.23 7.43
N LEU A 244 13.45 -6.64 6.32
CA LEU A 244 12.70 -6.97 5.10
C LEU A 244 11.76 -8.15 5.30
N SER A 245 12.15 -9.16 6.08
CA SER A 245 11.27 -10.31 6.35
C SER A 245 10.03 -9.94 7.16
N LEU A 246 10.11 -8.89 7.99
CA LEU A 246 8.92 -8.34 8.67
C LEU A 246 8.00 -7.62 7.69
N ARG A 247 8.56 -6.94 6.67
CA ARG A 247 7.79 -6.25 5.63
C ARG A 247 7.18 -7.21 4.61
N VAL A 248 7.88 -8.28 4.26
CA VAL A 248 7.43 -9.32 3.32
C VAL A 248 7.56 -10.73 3.94
N PRO A 249 6.65 -11.11 4.86
CA PRO A 249 6.76 -12.40 5.58
C PRO A 249 6.64 -13.64 4.71
N ASP A 250 5.91 -13.55 3.59
CA ASP A 250 5.66 -14.69 2.71
C ASP A 250 6.79 -14.91 1.70
N ALA A 251 7.79 -14.03 1.64
CA ALA A 251 8.93 -14.21 0.76
C ALA A 251 9.75 -15.44 1.17
N ALA A 252 10.22 -16.20 0.19
CA ALA A 252 11.15 -17.29 0.41
C ALA A 252 12.44 -16.76 1.05
N ARG A 253 12.99 -17.49 2.01
CA ARG A 253 14.22 -17.12 2.71
C ARG A 253 15.27 -18.20 2.53
N GLY A 254 16.51 -17.78 2.44
CA GLY A 254 17.63 -18.70 2.41
C GLY A 254 18.97 -18.02 2.59
N LYS A 255 20.01 -18.85 2.68
CA LYS A 255 21.39 -18.41 2.87
C LYS A 255 22.27 -18.96 1.76
N ASN A 256 23.30 -18.19 1.41
CA ASN A 256 24.32 -18.57 0.43
C ASN A 256 23.66 -19.03 -0.88
N ASP A 257 24.11 -20.15 -1.47
CA ASP A 257 23.70 -20.58 -2.82
C ASP A 257 22.25 -21.05 -2.95
N GLN A 258 21.47 -21.03 -1.86
CA GLN A 258 20.05 -21.39 -1.89
C GLN A 258 19.23 -20.49 -2.83
N TYR A 259 19.67 -19.24 -3.05
CA TYR A 259 19.01 -18.36 -4.02
C TYR A 259 19.08 -18.90 -5.44
N ALA A 260 20.15 -19.64 -5.80
CA ALA A 260 20.35 -20.14 -7.16
C ALA A 260 19.32 -21.23 -7.46
N VAL A 261 19.08 -22.13 -6.51
CA VAL A 261 18.04 -23.16 -6.60
C VAL A 261 16.67 -22.50 -6.75
N PHE A 262 16.40 -21.42 -6.00
CA PHE A 262 15.14 -20.68 -6.09
C PHE A 262 14.97 -19.95 -7.43
N LEU A 263 16.04 -19.34 -7.96
CA LEU A 263 16.01 -18.61 -9.22
C LEU A 263 15.82 -19.55 -10.43
N HIS A 264 16.41 -20.74 -10.38
CA HIS A 264 16.38 -21.74 -11.45
C HIS A 264 15.24 -22.76 -11.30
N MET A 265 14.21 -22.46 -10.52
CA MET A 265 12.98 -23.26 -10.47
C MET A 265 12.32 -23.36 -11.85
N ASP A 266 11.66 -24.49 -12.10
CA ASP A 266 10.87 -24.68 -13.30
C ASP A 266 9.59 -23.84 -13.28
N ASP A 267 9.01 -23.53 -14.43
CA ASP A 267 7.87 -22.61 -14.57
C ASP A 267 6.63 -23.11 -13.82
N ILE A 268 6.42 -24.43 -13.76
CA ILE A 268 5.35 -25.05 -12.96
C ILE A 268 5.57 -24.78 -11.46
N GLN A 269 6.81 -24.89 -10.98
CA GLN A 269 7.15 -24.65 -9.58
C GLN A 269 7.02 -23.17 -9.23
N LYS A 270 7.42 -22.28 -10.14
CA LYS A 270 7.25 -20.83 -10.01
C LYS A 270 5.78 -20.45 -9.90
N GLU A 271 4.92 -21.00 -10.76
CA GLU A 271 3.48 -20.73 -10.72
C GLU A 271 2.85 -21.24 -9.42
N LYS A 272 3.20 -22.44 -8.98
CA LYS A 272 2.74 -22.99 -7.70
C LYS A 272 3.15 -22.08 -6.54
N PHE A 273 4.39 -21.62 -6.52
CA PHE A 273 4.88 -20.69 -5.52
C PHE A 273 4.10 -19.37 -5.53
N GLU A 274 3.86 -18.77 -6.70
CA GLU A 274 3.06 -17.54 -6.81
C GLU A 274 1.62 -17.71 -6.30
N ARG A 275 0.98 -18.84 -6.60
CA ARG A 275 -0.36 -19.14 -6.10
C ARG A 275 -0.38 -19.24 -4.57
N GLU A 276 0.58 -19.97 -3.99
CA GLU A 276 0.71 -20.09 -2.54
C GLU A 276 1.04 -18.74 -1.87
N PHE A 277 1.90 -17.94 -2.49
CA PHE A 277 2.26 -16.60 -2.02
C PHE A 277 1.03 -15.71 -1.94
N ARG A 278 0.22 -15.64 -3.01
CA ARG A 278 -1.02 -14.84 -3.04
C ARG A 278 -2.04 -15.34 -2.02
N GLN A 279 -2.18 -16.66 -1.85
CA GLN A 279 -3.08 -17.23 -0.85
C GLN A 279 -2.70 -16.84 0.58
N LYS A 280 -1.40 -16.92 0.92
CA LYS A 280 -0.90 -16.52 2.25
C LYS A 280 -1.08 -15.02 2.48
N GLN A 281 -0.82 -14.20 1.47
CA GLN A 281 -0.99 -12.76 1.54
C GLN A 281 -2.46 -12.38 1.77
N SER A 282 -3.40 -12.94 1.00
CA SER A 282 -4.84 -12.70 1.19
C SER A 282 -5.31 -13.15 2.56
N ARG A 283 -4.83 -14.31 3.06
CA ARG A 283 -5.17 -14.79 4.39
C ARG A 283 -4.70 -13.83 5.48
N ARG A 284 -3.46 -13.33 5.42
CA ARG A 284 -2.95 -12.37 6.41
C ARG A 284 -3.69 -11.04 6.36
N ALA A 285 -4.02 -10.55 5.17
CA ALA A 285 -4.84 -9.34 5.02
C ALA A 285 -6.22 -9.53 5.67
N SER A 286 -6.89 -10.66 5.43
CA SER A 286 -8.17 -10.97 6.07
C SER A 286 -8.06 -11.12 7.59
N GLU A 287 -7.01 -11.77 8.10
CA GLU A 287 -6.77 -11.89 9.54
C GLU A 287 -6.48 -10.54 10.20
N GLN A 288 -5.79 -9.62 9.51
CA GLN A 288 -5.58 -8.25 9.97
C GLN A 288 -6.90 -7.47 10.01
N ILE A 289 -7.68 -7.50 8.93
CA ILE A 289 -9.00 -6.87 8.86
C ILE A 289 -9.91 -7.42 9.95
N GLN A 290 -9.88 -8.73 10.21
CA GLN A 290 -10.67 -9.35 11.27
C GLN A 290 -10.21 -8.87 12.66
N ARG A 291 -8.91 -8.78 12.92
CA ARG A 291 -8.36 -8.24 14.18
C ARG A 291 -8.67 -6.74 14.36
N GLU A 292 -8.60 -5.96 13.30
CA GLU A 292 -9.01 -4.55 13.28
C GLU A 292 -10.51 -4.42 13.55
N THR A 293 -11.34 -5.28 12.96
CA THR A 293 -12.79 -5.35 13.23
C THR A 293 -13.11 -5.80 14.66
N LEU A 294 -12.24 -6.61 15.28
CA LEU A 294 -12.35 -7.02 16.68
C LEU A 294 -11.77 -5.99 17.66
N SER A 295 -10.94 -5.04 17.21
CA SER A 295 -10.26 -4.05 18.06
C SER A 295 -10.80 -2.62 17.92
N GLY A 296 -11.32 -2.25 16.75
CA GLY A 296 -12.22 -1.11 16.56
C GLY A 296 -13.63 -1.56 16.94
N GLY A 297 -14.33 -0.77 17.76
CA GLY A 297 -15.62 -1.15 18.35
C GLY A 297 -16.64 -1.72 17.35
N PRO A 298 -17.60 -2.53 17.83
CA PRO A 298 -18.52 -3.26 16.98
C PRO A 298 -19.31 -2.30 16.07
N GLN A 299 -19.64 -2.76 14.86
CA GLN A 299 -20.52 -2.12 13.85
C GLN A 299 -21.96 -1.81 14.34
N ASP A 300 -22.17 -1.76 15.64
CA ASP A 300 -23.41 -1.48 16.35
C ASP A 300 -23.54 0.01 16.69
N MET A 301 -22.88 0.93 15.98
CA MET A 301 -22.97 2.36 16.27
C MET A 301 -23.36 3.14 15.02
N ILE A 302 -24.34 4.02 15.18
CA ILE A 302 -24.84 4.89 14.13
C ILE A 302 -24.48 6.33 14.51
N LEU A 303 -23.76 7.02 13.64
CA LEU A 303 -23.52 8.45 13.75
C LEU A 303 -24.61 9.17 12.99
N ARG A 304 -25.36 10.04 13.66
CA ARG A 304 -26.37 10.92 13.06
C ARG A 304 -25.98 12.37 13.29
N GLN A 305 -25.90 13.12 12.20
CA GLN A 305 -25.55 14.54 12.21
C GLN A 305 -26.80 15.41 12.42
N ALA A 306 -26.60 16.69 12.75
CA ALA A 306 -27.67 17.66 12.93
C ALA A 306 -28.46 17.96 11.63
N ASP A 307 -27.83 17.77 10.46
CA ASP A 307 -28.46 17.88 9.13
C ASP A 307 -29.38 16.70 8.79
N GLY A 308 -29.39 15.65 9.62
CA GLY A 308 -30.16 14.42 9.42
C GLY A 308 -29.43 13.33 8.65
N SER A 309 -28.19 13.54 8.20
CA SER A 309 -27.38 12.49 7.58
C SER A 309 -26.96 11.43 8.59
N VAL A 310 -26.86 10.17 8.13
CA VAL A 310 -26.64 9.00 8.98
C VAL A 310 -25.56 8.11 8.38
N THR A 311 -24.57 7.72 9.19
CA THR A 311 -23.50 6.80 8.78
C THR A 311 -23.33 5.67 9.78
N SER A 312 -23.33 4.43 9.30
CA SER A 312 -23.13 3.20 10.09
C SER A 312 -21.66 2.78 10.21
N ARG A 313 -20.76 3.36 9.41
CA ARG A 313 -19.31 3.12 9.49
C ARG A 313 -18.65 4.11 10.45
N VAL A 314 -18.90 3.93 11.75
CA VAL A 314 -18.38 4.84 12.78
C VAL A 314 -17.00 4.37 13.26
N THR A 315 -15.96 5.13 12.92
CA THR A 315 -14.59 4.93 13.45
C THR A 315 -14.26 5.95 14.54
N SER A 316 -13.26 5.66 15.37
CA SER A 316 -12.77 6.63 16.36
C SER A 316 -12.22 7.91 15.73
N SER A 317 -11.55 7.80 14.58
CA SER A 317 -11.04 8.94 13.81
C SER A 317 -12.15 9.84 13.30
N LEU A 318 -13.24 9.25 12.80
CA LEU A 318 -14.41 10.00 12.32
C LEU A 318 -15.06 10.78 13.45
N VAL A 319 -15.24 10.19 14.64
CA VAL A 319 -15.82 10.89 15.79
C VAL A 319 -14.93 12.04 16.27
N GLU A 320 -13.60 11.87 16.22
CA GLU A 320 -12.65 12.93 16.58
C GLU A 320 -12.72 14.10 15.60
N GLU A 321 -12.81 13.82 14.29
CA GLU A 321 -12.97 14.84 13.25
C GLU A 321 -14.23 15.67 13.46
N ARG A 322 -15.37 15.02 13.76
CA ARG A 322 -16.64 15.72 14.01
C ARG A 322 -16.63 16.53 15.30
N LEU A 323 -15.99 16.03 16.35
CA LEU A 323 -15.80 16.81 17.58
C LEU A 323 -15.01 18.09 17.30
N GLN A 324 -13.96 18.01 16.46
CA GLN A 324 -13.20 19.19 16.06
C GLN A 324 -14.01 20.16 15.18
N GLY A 325 -14.82 19.65 14.25
CA GLY A 325 -15.76 20.46 13.47
C GLY A 325 -16.76 21.22 14.34
N CYS A 326 -17.29 20.55 15.37
CA CYS A 326 -18.17 21.19 16.36
C CYS A 326 -17.47 22.31 17.15
N LEU A 327 -16.23 22.08 17.59
CA LEU A 327 -15.46 23.09 18.33
C LEU A 327 -15.08 24.31 17.47
N LYS A 328 -14.90 24.12 16.16
CA LYS A 328 -14.64 25.19 15.19
C LYS A 328 -15.90 25.96 14.77
N GLY A 329 -17.09 25.50 15.19
CA GLY A 329 -18.37 26.08 14.76
C GLY A 329 -18.78 25.73 13.32
N GLU A 330 -18.10 24.76 12.70
CA GLU A 330 -18.46 24.24 11.37
C GLU A 330 -19.68 23.32 11.43
N GLU A 331 -19.88 22.66 12.57
CA GLU A 331 -20.99 21.74 12.84
C GLU A 331 -21.73 22.11 14.13
N THR A 332 -23.05 22.00 14.14
CA THR A 332 -23.87 22.32 15.32
C THR A 332 -23.91 21.19 16.35
N GLY A 333 -23.65 19.94 15.93
CA GLY A 333 -23.57 18.77 16.79
C GLY A 333 -23.83 17.45 16.07
N PHE A 334 -23.56 16.34 16.75
CA PHE A 334 -23.80 14.99 16.25
C PHE A 334 -24.26 14.05 17.36
N SER A 335 -24.84 12.91 17.00
CA SER A 335 -25.35 11.90 17.93
C SER A 335 -24.82 10.51 17.58
N LEU A 336 -24.46 9.75 18.61
CA LEU A 336 -23.98 8.37 18.54
C LEU A 336 -25.04 7.44 19.14
N ILE A 337 -25.69 6.68 18.27
CA ILE A 337 -26.82 5.81 18.60
C ILE A 337 -26.36 4.35 18.47
N PRO A 338 -26.28 3.59 19.57
CA PRO A 338 -25.99 2.17 19.49
C PRO A 338 -27.19 1.40 18.92
N ALA A 339 -26.93 0.37 18.10
CA ALA A 339 -27.95 -0.51 17.51
C ALA A 339 -28.76 -1.28 18.57
N ARG A 340 -28.21 -1.43 19.78
CA ARG A 340 -28.91 -1.93 20.97
C ARG A 340 -28.62 -1.01 22.15
N PRO A 341 -29.63 -0.64 22.96
CA PRO A 341 -29.41 0.18 24.15
C PRO A 341 -28.29 -0.39 25.03
N ILE A 342 -27.48 0.49 25.60
CA ILE A 342 -26.42 0.10 26.53
C ILE A 342 -27.03 0.08 27.93
N ILE A 343 -27.00 -1.08 28.58
CA ILE A 343 -27.65 -1.33 29.86
C ILE A 343 -26.58 -1.39 30.95
N GLN A 344 -26.79 -0.65 32.04
CA GLN A 344 -26.00 -0.78 33.26
C GLN A 344 -26.90 -0.64 34.48
N LYS A 345 -26.92 -1.72 35.28
CA LYS A 345 -27.81 -1.84 36.45
C LYS A 345 -29.28 -1.60 36.05
N GLU A 346 -29.89 -0.51 36.51
CA GLU A 346 -31.30 -0.15 36.30
C GLU A 346 -31.52 0.84 35.15
N TYR A 347 -30.47 1.32 34.49
CA TYR A 347 -30.59 2.32 33.42
C TYR A 347 -30.24 1.72 32.06
N ALA A 348 -31.09 2.01 31.07
CA ALA A 348 -30.83 1.74 29.66
C ALA A 348 -30.68 3.06 28.90
N PHE A 349 -29.61 3.20 28.14
CA PHE A 349 -29.30 4.40 27.37
C PHE A 349 -29.40 4.13 25.86
N GLN A 350 -30.04 5.05 25.14
CA GLN A 350 -30.37 4.89 23.73
C GLN A 350 -29.45 5.69 22.79
N GLY A 351 -28.82 6.75 23.27
CA GLY A 351 -27.99 7.61 22.45
C GLY A 351 -27.17 8.59 23.27
N LEU A 352 -26.06 9.03 22.67
CA LEU A 352 -25.21 10.09 23.20
C LEU A 352 -25.11 11.21 22.17
N HIS A 353 -25.65 12.38 22.49
CA HIS A 353 -25.57 13.58 21.66
C HIS A 353 -24.46 14.51 22.17
N CYS A 354 -23.74 15.11 21.23
CA CYS A 354 -22.63 16.02 21.45
C CYS A 354 -22.88 17.31 20.67
N SER A 355 -22.77 18.46 21.34
CA SER A 355 -22.89 19.79 20.73
C SER A 355 -21.91 20.75 21.41
N ALA A 356 -21.43 21.75 20.67
CA ALA A 356 -20.56 22.79 21.24
C ALA A 356 -21.40 23.84 21.98
N LEU A 357 -20.92 24.31 23.13
CA LEU A 357 -21.59 25.36 23.91
C LEU A 357 -20.94 26.71 23.60
N GLU A 358 -21.65 27.60 22.91
CA GLU A 358 -21.22 28.99 22.73
C GLU A 358 -21.42 29.75 24.06
N SER A 359 -20.41 29.74 24.92
CA SER A 359 -20.40 30.58 26.12
C SER A 359 -19.04 31.24 26.27
N GLY A 360 -19.06 32.58 26.30
CA GLY A 360 -17.89 33.44 26.16
C GLY A 360 -16.69 32.98 27.00
N SER A 361 -15.57 32.79 26.30
CA SER A 361 -14.20 32.53 26.77
C SER A 361 -13.78 31.10 27.15
N THR A 362 -14.67 30.10 27.20
CA THR A 362 -14.25 28.70 27.41
C THR A 362 -14.94 27.74 26.44
N GLU A 363 -14.18 27.08 25.57
CA GLU A 363 -14.65 25.98 24.71
C GLU A 363 -15.16 24.83 25.60
N LYS A 364 -16.49 24.72 25.74
CA LYS A 364 -17.14 23.63 26.47
C LYS A 364 -18.02 22.83 25.52
N VAL A 365 -18.08 21.53 25.74
CA VAL A 365 -18.89 20.60 24.96
C VAL A 365 -20.05 20.11 25.83
N LEU A 366 -21.27 20.23 25.31
CA LEU A 366 -22.46 19.68 25.94
C LEU A 366 -22.67 18.25 25.46
N LEU A 367 -22.62 17.32 26.40
CA LEU A 367 -22.98 15.92 26.20
C LEU A 367 -24.37 15.65 26.78
N LEU A 368 -25.20 14.99 25.99
CA LEU A 368 -26.58 14.65 26.28
C LEU A 368 -26.75 13.14 26.16
N LEU A 369 -26.96 12.46 27.27
CA LEU A 369 -27.12 11.03 27.34
C LEU A 369 -28.61 10.67 27.49
N GLU A 370 -29.20 10.13 26.42
CA GLU A 370 -30.62 9.80 26.32
C GLU A 370 -30.94 8.48 27.02
N GLN A 371 -31.91 8.50 27.94
CA GLN A 371 -32.40 7.30 28.63
C GLN A 371 -33.64 6.74 27.95
N VAL A 372 -33.73 5.41 27.91
CA VAL A 372 -34.93 4.70 27.49
C VAL A 372 -36.04 5.00 28.52
N PRO A 373 -37.23 5.48 28.08
CA PRO A 373 -38.31 5.82 28.98
C PRO A 373 -38.84 4.56 29.69
N SER A 374 -38.79 4.55 31.02
CA SER A 374 -39.28 3.41 31.82
C SER A 374 -40.81 3.29 31.87
N ASP A 375 -41.53 4.38 31.55
CA ASP A 375 -42.99 4.50 31.77
C ASP A 375 -43.73 5.11 30.56
N GLY A 376 -43.10 5.06 29.38
CA GLY A 376 -43.70 5.43 28.08
C GLY A 376 -44.07 6.90 27.84
N ASN A 377 -44.00 7.78 28.85
CA ASN A 377 -44.58 9.12 28.75
C ASN A 377 -43.60 10.29 29.03
N ARG A 378 -42.34 10.02 29.43
CA ARG A 378 -41.33 11.07 29.72
C ARG A 378 -39.94 10.65 29.27
N ASN A 379 -39.34 11.43 28.36
CA ASN A 379 -37.95 11.27 27.95
C ASN A 379 -37.05 12.04 28.93
N PHE A 380 -36.13 11.32 29.57
CA PHE A 380 -35.12 11.92 30.43
C PHE A 380 -33.76 11.85 29.73
N ALA A 381 -33.02 12.95 29.80
CA ALA A 381 -31.63 12.98 29.38
C ALA A 381 -30.76 13.48 30.51
N ARG A 382 -29.57 12.91 30.62
CA ARG A 382 -28.52 13.41 31.50
C ARG A 382 -27.64 14.35 30.69
N CYS A 383 -27.39 15.54 31.20
CA CYS A 383 -26.58 16.56 30.56
C CYS A 383 -25.27 16.74 31.32
N LEU A 384 -24.16 16.88 30.60
CA LEU A 384 -22.86 17.24 31.16
C LEU A 384 -22.20 18.29 30.26
N ALA A 385 -21.80 19.42 30.85
CA ALA A 385 -20.90 20.37 30.21
C ALA A 385 -19.45 19.96 30.53
N ALA A 386 -18.79 19.33 29.56
CA ALA A 386 -17.44 18.79 29.68
C ALA A 386 -16.42 19.67 28.94
N ASP A 387 -15.15 19.59 29.34
CA ASP A 387 -14.07 20.12 28.52
C ASP A 387 -13.82 19.23 27.27
N PRO A 388 -13.14 19.73 26.22
CA PRO A 388 -12.90 18.94 25.01
C PRO A 388 -12.13 17.64 25.23
N ARG A 389 -11.30 17.55 26.27
CA ARG A 389 -10.49 16.34 26.57
C ARG A 389 -11.37 15.27 27.21
N GLN A 390 -12.15 15.64 28.20
CA GLN A 390 -13.13 14.81 28.88
C GLN A 390 -14.23 14.36 27.92
N ALA A 391 -14.69 15.24 27.02
CA ALA A 391 -15.66 14.89 26.00
C ALA A 391 -15.14 13.80 25.06
N ARG A 392 -13.87 13.92 24.61
CA ARG A 392 -13.20 12.90 23.81
C ARG A 392 -13.14 11.55 24.53
N GLU A 393 -12.75 11.53 25.81
CA GLU A 393 -12.68 10.30 26.60
C GLU A 393 -14.05 9.62 26.71
N ILE A 394 -15.11 10.39 26.96
CA ILE A 394 -16.47 9.86 27.06
C ILE A 394 -16.96 9.32 25.71
N LEU A 395 -16.70 10.02 24.60
CA LEU A 395 -17.06 9.57 23.25
C LEU A 395 -16.32 8.28 22.86
N GLN A 396 -15.03 8.18 23.17
CA GLN A 396 -14.24 6.97 22.94
C GLN A 396 -14.71 5.79 23.81
N GLY A 397 -15.07 6.06 25.07
CA GLY A 397 -15.70 5.07 25.96
C GLY A 397 -17.04 4.58 25.40
N TRP A 398 -17.86 5.50 24.88
CA TRP A 398 -19.15 5.18 24.28
C TRP A 398 -19.03 4.27 23.05
N LEU A 399 -18.04 4.50 22.18
CA LEU A 399 -17.71 3.61 21.05
C LEU A 399 -17.34 2.18 21.51
N ARG A 400 -16.83 2.05 22.74
CA ARG A 400 -16.52 0.75 23.39
C ARG A 400 -17.69 0.21 24.21
N ARG A 401 -18.88 0.81 24.09
CA ARG A 401 -20.08 0.52 24.89
C ARG A 401 -19.88 0.70 26.41
N GLN A 402 -18.95 1.56 26.81
CA GLN A 402 -18.73 1.91 28.21
C GLN A 402 -19.59 3.13 28.57
N ILE A 403 -20.36 3.01 29.64
CA ILE A 403 -21.16 4.12 30.17
C ILE A 403 -20.24 5.02 31.01
N PRO A 404 -20.24 6.34 30.77
CA PRO A 404 -19.42 7.28 31.53
C PRO A 404 -19.84 7.32 33.00
N ASN A 405 -18.93 7.75 33.88
CA ASN A 405 -19.29 8.02 35.27
C ASN A 405 -20.40 9.09 35.32
N LEU A 406 -21.55 8.74 35.89
CA LEU A 406 -22.74 9.59 35.97
C LEU A 406 -22.65 10.66 37.08
N ALA A 407 -21.58 10.66 37.89
CA ALA A 407 -21.33 11.71 38.87
C ALA A 407 -21.15 13.06 38.18
N GLY A 408 -21.96 14.06 38.54
CA GLY A 408 -21.92 15.40 37.93
C GLY A 408 -22.81 15.60 36.71
N TRP A 409 -23.55 14.58 36.27
CA TRP A 409 -24.54 14.73 35.20
C TRP A 409 -25.89 15.23 35.74
N GLU A 410 -26.37 16.34 35.19
CA GLU A 410 -27.68 16.90 35.55
C GLU A 410 -28.80 16.15 34.84
N LEU A 411 -29.80 15.67 35.59
CA LEU A 411 -30.99 15.07 35.01
C LEU A 411 -31.91 16.19 34.52
N ARG A 412 -32.18 16.24 33.21
CA ARG A 412 -33.16 17.16 32.61
C ARG A 412 -34.29 16.38 31.96
N GLN A 413 -35.50 16.90 32.14
CA GLN A 413 -36.67 16.44 31.41
C GLN A 413 -36.61 17.05 30.00
N MET A 414 -36.64 16.22 28.97
CA MET A 414 -36.77 16.71 27.60
C MET A 414 -38.24 17.07 27.37
N TYR A 415 -38.52 18.36 27.15
CA TYR A 415 -39.80 18.75 26.55
C TYR A 415 -39.77 18.27 25.10
N ALA A 416 -40.79 17.52 24.70
CA ALA A 416 -40.99 17.17 23.30
C ALA A 416 -41.17 18.49 22.52
N SER A 417 -40.09 19.00 21.94
CA SER A 417 -40.20 20.00 20.89
C SER A 417 -41.03 19.38 19.79
N SER A 418 -42.20 19.97 19.55
CA SER A 418 -43.21 19.59 18.57
C SER A 418 -42.63 19.58 17.15
N GLN A 419 -41.89 18.53 16.81
CA GLN A 419 -41.73 18.06 15.44
C GLN A 419 -42.43 16.70 15.37
N ASN A 420 -43.75 16.77 15.13
CA ASN A 420 -44.61 15.68 14.66
C ASN A 420 -44.16 14.25 14.97
N THR A 421 -44.08 13.90 16.25
CA THR A 421 -44.20 12.50 16.69
C THR A 421 -45.67 12.24 16.99
N ARG A 422 -46.47 12.14 15.91
CA ARG A 422 -47.53 11.13 15.95
C ARG A 422 -46.82 9.79 16.16
N PRO A 423 -47.37 8.85 16.94
CA PRO A 423 -46.85 7.49 16.98
C PRO A 423 -47.06 6.88 15.59
N GLN A 424 -46.15 7.17 14.67
CA GLN A 424 -45.87 6.27 13.59
C GLN A 424 -45.25 5.06 14.29
N THR A 425 -46.10 4.06 14.54
CA THR A 425 -45.73 2.67 14.25
C THR A 425 -44.61 2.72 13.24
N GLN A 426 -43.41 2.28 13.62
CA GLN A 426 -42.26 2.15 12.74
C GLN A 426 -42.75 1.56 11.41
N LYS A 427 -43.02 2.43 10.43
CA LYS A 427 -42.92 2.05 9.04
C LYS A 427 -41.41 2.00 8.85
N THR A 428 -40.83 0.87 9.24
CA THR A 428 -39.65 0.34 8.59
C THR A 428 -39.75 0.73 7.12
N SER A 429 -38.74 1.42 6.58
CA SER A 429 -38.59 1.45 5.13
C SER A 429 -38.57 -0.02 4.71
N LYS A 430 -39.62 -0.47 4.01
CA LYS A 430 -39.79 -1.87 3.60
C LYS A 430 -38.90 -2.23 2.41
N ALA A 431 -38.09 -1.27 1.96
CA ALA A 431 -37.04 -1.48 0.99
C ALA A 431 -35.94 -2.33 1.62
N ARG A 432 -35.57 -3.43 0.95
CA ARG A 432 -34.48 -4.31 1.37
C ARG A 432 -33.72 -4.80 0.15
N LEU A 433 -32.41 -4.62 0.13
CA LEU A 433 -31.49 -5.26 -0.81
C LEU A 433 -30.58 -6.18 0.00
N ALA A 434 -30.71 -7.50 -0.18
CA ALA A 434 -29.85 -8.49 0.46
C ALA A 434 -28.97 -9.19 -0.57
N LEU A 435 -27.68 -9.29 -0.26
CA LEU A 435 -26.66 -9.86 -1.11
C LEU A 435 -26.03 -11.04 -0.38
N VAL A 436 -25.91 -12.18 -1.03
CA VAL A 436 -25.17 -13.34 -0.51
C VAL A 436 -24.00 -13.58 -1.44
N PHE A 437 -22.78 -13.53 -0.90
CA PHE A 437 -21.55 -13.76 -1.64
C PHE A 437 -21.36 -15.24 -1.93
N SER A 438 -20.55 -15.56 -2.94
CA SER A 438 -20.12 -16.94 -3.22
C SER A 438 -19.29 -17.57 -2.09
N SER A 439 -18.78 -16.75 -1.16
CA SER A 439 -18.13 -17.19 0.08
C SER A 439 -19.10 -17.60 1.20
N GLY A 440 -20.41 -17.37 1.02
CA GLY A 440 -21.45 -17.60 2.03
C GLY A 440 -21.69 -16.44 3.00
N ALA A 441 -20.95 -15.33 2.90
CA ALA A 441 -21.25 -14.11 3.63
C ALA A 441 -22.55 -13.47 3.12
N SER A 442 -23.32 -12.80 3.99
CA SER A 442 -24.54 -12.10 3.61
C SER A 442 -24.54 -10.65 4.10
N GLU A 443 -24.90 -9.73 3.22
CA GLU A 443 -25.11 -8.31 3.50
C GLU A 443 -26.57 -7.93 3.28
N THR A 444 -27.10 -6.97 4.04
CA THR A 444 -28.48 -6.50 3.89
C THR A 444 -28.55 -5.00 4.10
N HIS A 445 -29.12 -4.31 3.11
CA HIS A 445 -29.26 -2.86 3.05
C HIS A 445 -30.74 -2.47 3.06
N THR A 446 -31.12 -1.52 3.90
CA THR A 446 -32.49 -0.97 3.99
C THR A 446 -32.65 0.38 3.30
N THR A 447 -31.54 0.93 2.83
CA THR A 447 -31.41 2.14 2.00
C THR A 447 -30.41 1.83 0.90
N PHE A 448 -30.84 1.95 -0.35
CA PHE A 448 -30.03 1.68 -1.54
C PHE A 448 -30.48 2.59 -2.68
N THR A 449 -29.55 2.91 -3.57
CA THR A 449 -29.76 3.69 -4.78
C THR A 449 -29.90 2.78 -6.00
N GLN A 450 -30.26 3.36 -7.15
CA GLN A 450 -30.30 2.60 -8.41
C GLN A 450 -28.90 2.09 -8.82
N GLU A 451 -27.84 2.85 -8.52
CA GLU A 451 -26.45 2.45 -8.77
C GLU A 451 -26.07 1.21 -7.95
N ASP A 452 -26.51 1.12 -6.70
CA ASP A 452 -26.26 -0.05 -5.85
C ASP A 452 -26.91 -1.33 -6.41
N ILE A 453 -28.09 -1.21 -7.03
CA ILE A 453 -28.78 -2.32 -7.69
C ILE A 453 -28.03 -2.75 -8.96
N GLN A 454 -27.49 -1.79 -9.72
CA GLN A 454 -26.68 -2.06 -10.90
C GLN A 454 -25.39 -2.80 -10.52
N ILE A 455 -24.70 -2.36 -9.46
CA ILE A 455 -23.51 -3.03 -8.93
C ILE A 455 -23.85 -4.45 -8.44
N ALA A 456 -24.98 -4.64 -7.76
CA ALA A 456 -25.45 -5.96 -7.36
C ALA A 456 -25.73 -6.88 -8.56
N ALA A 457 -26.33 -6.32 -9.62
CA ALA A 457 -26.61 -7.05 -10.86
C ALA A 457 -25.31 -7.43 -11.61
N GLU A 458 -24.31 -6.54 -11.66
CA GLU A 458 -22.99 -6.81 -12.21
C GLU A 458 -22.23 -7.88 -11.40
N GLY A 459 -22.30 -7.80 -10.07
CA GLY A 459 -21.70 -8.80 -9.20
C GLY A 459 -22.32 -10.20 -9.33
N LEU A 460 -23.56 -10.32 -9.83
CA LEU A 460 -24.17 -11.60 -10.20
C LEU A 460 -23.58 -12.16 -11.52
N ILE A 461 -23.21 -11.29 -12.46
CA ILE A 461 -22.55 -11.68 -13.72
C ILE A 461 -21.12 -12.14 -13.45
N ASP A 462 -20.40 -11.42 -12.60
CA ASP A 462 -18.98 -11.67 -12.29
C ASP A 462 -18.78 -12.81 -11.28
N GLY A 463 -19.86 -13.37 -10.73
CA GLY A 463 -19.82 -14.48 -9.76
C GLY A 463 -19.42 -14.07 -8.34
N THR A 464 -19.42 -12.77 -8.05
CA THR A 464 -19.21 -12.22 -6.71
C THR A 464 -20.38 -12.58 -5.80
N TYR A 465 -21.60 -12.44 -6.30
CA TYR A 465 -22.83 -12.74 -5.58
C TYR A 465 -23.44 -14.06 -6.05
N GLN A 466 -23.80 -14.91 -5.08
CA GLN A 466 -24.57 -16.12 -5.29
C GLN A 466 -26.07 -15.84 -5.23
N ILE A 467 -26.53 -14.92 -4.38
CA ILE A 467 -27.95 -14.54 -4.29
C ILE A 467 -28.05 -13.01 -4.21
N VAL A 468 -28.96 -12.45 -4.99
CA VAL A 468 -29.37 -11.04 -4.91
C VAL A 468 -30.88 -11.01 -4.68
N ASP A 469 -31.32 -10.45 -3.57
CA ASP A 469 -32.72 -10.35 -3.16
C ASP A 469 -33.09 -8.87 -2.98
N LEU A 470 -34.05 -8.39 -3.77
CA LEU A 470 -34.50 -7.01 -3.81
C LEU A 470 -35.99 -6.94 -3.46
N THR A 471 -36.31 -6.18 -2.44
CA THR A 471 -37.67 -5.79 -2.03
C THR A 471 -37.82 -4.29 -2.19
N LEU A 472 -38.79 -3.87 -2.99
CA LEU A 472 -39.08 -2.45 -3.25
C LEU A 472 -40.01 -1.87 -2.17
N PRO A 473 -39.87 -0.57 -1.85
CA PRO A 473 -40.66 0.10 -0.80
C PRO A 473 -42.15 0.23 -1.15
N GLU A 474 -42.48 0.26 -2.45
CA GLU A 474 -43.85 0.43 -2.95
C GLU A 474 -44.41 -0.92 -3.42
N GLY A 475 -45.57 -1.32 -2.88
CA GLY A 475 -46.32 -2.48 -3.38
C GLY A 475 -45.84 -3.86 -2.94
N TYR A 476 -44.82 -3.96 -2.06
CA TYR A 476 -44.21 -5.24 -1.63
C TYR A 476 -43.69 -6.09 -2.80
N LEU A 477 -43.16 -5.41 -3.81
CA LEU A 477 -42.59 -6.04 -4.99
C LEU A 477 -41.22 -6.62 -4.64
N TRP A 478 -41.12 -7.93 -4.79
CA TRP A 478 -39.96 -8.74 -4.50
C TRP A 478 -39.43 -9.41 -5.77
N ILE A 479 -38.12 -9.35 -5.96
CA ILE A 479 -37.37 -10.13 -6.96
C ILE A 479 -36.11 -10.70 -6.33
N ARG A 480 -35.84 -11.98 -6.60
CA ARG A 480 -34.64 -12.70 -6.16
C ARG A 480 -34.00 -13.39 -7.35
N ALA A 481 -32.70 -13.19 -7.51
CA ALA A 481 -31.87 -13.92 -8.46
C ALA A 481 -30.86 -14.78 -7.71
N GLU A 482 -30.85 -16.08 -7.99
CA GLU A 482 -29.92 -17.05 -7.44
C GLU A 482 -29.03 -17.60 -8.55
N ALA A 483 -27.71 -17.48 -8.40
CA ALA A 483 -26.74 -17.98 -9.33
C ALA A 483 -26.77 -19.51 -9.39
N GLY A 484 -26.63 -20.03 -10.61
CA GLY A 484 -26.58 -21.47 -10.86
C GLY A 484 -25.38 -22.15 -10.20
N ASN A 485 -25.52 -23.43 -9.87
CA ASN A 485 -24.42 -24.23 -9.32
C ASN A 485 -23.53 -24.81 -10.44
N LYS A 486 -22.43 -25.48 -10.09
CA LYS A 486 -21.47 -26.06 -11.07
C LYS A 486 -22.09 -27.05 -12.08
N MET A 487 -23.31 -27.54 -11.84
CA MET A 487 -24.01 -28.51 -12.70
C MET A 487 -25.03 -27.85 -13.64
N ASP A 488 -25.62 -26.72 -13.24
CA ASP A 488 -26.58 -25.94 -14.03
C ASP A 488 -26.21 -24.47 -13.90
N GLY A 489 -25.39 -23.96 -14.84
CA GLY A 489 -24.87 -22.60 -14.84
C GLY A 489 -25.91 -21.51 -15.14
N ARG A 490 -27.21 -21.85 -15.10
CA ARG A 490 -28.32 -20.92 -15.29
C ARG A 490 -28.78 -20.38 -13.94
N CYS A 491 -28.99 -19.07 -13.86
CA CYS A 491 -29.56 -18.42 -12.69
C CYS A 491 -31.05 -18.73 -12.58
N THR A 492 -31.53 -18.95 -11.36
CA THR A 492 -32.97 -19.03 -11.07
C THR A 492 -33.43 -17.65 -10.62
N VAL A 493 -34.42 -17.08 -11.30
CA VAL A 493 -35.00 -15.79 -10.96
C VAL A 493 -36.44 -15.99 -10.51
N GLU A 494 -36.76 -15.47 -9.33
CA GLU A 494 -38.09 -15.48 -8.74
C GLU A 494 -38.56 -14.04 -8.57
N ALA A 495 -39.77 -13.72 -9.00
CA ALA A 495 -40.27 -12.36 -8.96
C ALA A 495 -41.77 -12.30 -8.71
N THR A 496 -42.21 -11.21 -8.08
CA THR A 496 -43.63 -10.96 -7.84
C THR A 496 -44.22 -10.01 -8.86
N ARG A 497 -45.49 -10.22 -9.21
CA ARG A 497 -46.29 -9.27 -9.99
C ARG A 497 -47.57 -8.92 -9.21
N PRO A 498 -47.93 -7.62 -9.13
CA PRO A 498 -49.21 -7.22 -8.60
C PRO A 498 -50.28 -7.39 -9.68
N ASP A 499 -51.17 -8.38 -9.55
CA ASP A 499 -52.39 -8.49 -10.37
C ASP A 499 -53.58 -7.92 -9.56
N LEU A 500 -54.69 -7.57 -10.24
CA LEU A 500 -55.83 -6.82 -9.68
C LEU A 500 -56.40 -7.37 -8.36
N ASP A 501 -56.36 -8.70 -8.17
CA ASP A 501 -56.97 -9.36 -7.01
C ASP A 501 -55.94 -10.06 -6.08
N GLN A 502 -54.69 -10.26 -6.53
CA GLN A 502 -53.68 -11.01 -5.76
C GLN A 502 -52.24 -10.77 -6.24
N LEU A 503 -51.27 -10.88 -5.32
CA LEU A 503 -49.84 -10.87 -5.62
C LEU A 503 -49.40 -12.26 -6.13
N ARG A 504 -48.98 -12.35 -7.39
CA ARG A 504 -48.55 -13.62 -8.01
C ARG A 504 -47.04 -13.77 -8.01
N PHE A 505 -46.56 -15.00 -7.86
CA PHE A 505 -45.14 -15.35 -7.83
C PHE A 505 -44.77 -16.13 -9.08
N PHE A 506 -43.70 -15.72 -9.75
CA PHE A 506 -43.19 -16.36 -10.96
C PHE A 506 -41.74 -16.79 -10.78
N SER A 507 -41.34 -17.89 -11.41
CA SER A 507 -39.97 -18.42 -11.43
C SER A 507 -39.53 -18.78 -12.84
N ILE A 508 -38.29 -18.49 -13.19
CA ILE A 508 -37.69 -18.83 -14.48
C ILE A 508 -36.19 -19.14 -14.32
N LYS A 509 -35.64 -19.97 -15.22
CA LYS A 509 -34.20 -20.15 -15.37
C LYS A 509 -33.68 -19.31 -16.53
N ALA A 510 -32.68 -18.47 -16.27
CA ALA A 510 -32.12 -17.54 -17.24
C ALA A 510 -30.59 -17.48 -17.17
N SER A 511 -29.97 -16.84 -18.17
CA SER A 511 -28.54 -16.55 -18.10
C SER A 511 -28.24 -15.46 -17.05
N PRO A 512 -27.03 -15.41 -16.46
CA PRO A 512 -26.66 -14.37 -15.50
C PRO A 512 -26.87 -12.94 -16.03
N ARG A 513 -26.58 -12.72 -17.33
CA ARG A 513 -26.81 -11.42 -17.99
C ARG A 513 -28.30 -11.06 -18.08
N GLN A 514 -29.16 -12.03 -18.37
CA GLN A 514 -30.61 -11.81 -18.39
C GLN A 514 -31.18 -11.59 -16.98
N ALA A 515 -30.70 -12.34 -15.98
CA ALA A 515 -31.09 -12.15 -14.58
C ALA A 515 -30.69 -10.76 -14.07
N ALA A 516 -29.47 -10.31 -14.36
CA ALA A 516 -29.00 -8.97 -14.06
C ALA A 516 -29.85 -7.88 -14.73
N ALA A 517 -30.16 -8.02 -16.02
CA ALA A 517 -31.01 -7.08 -16.74
C ALA A 517 -32.44 -7.00 -16.16
N TRP A 518 -33.00 -8.12 -15.72
CA TRP A 518 -34.32 -8.13 -15.08
C TRP A 518 -34.31 -7.51 -13.69
N LEU A 519 -33.24 -7.66 -12.89
CA LEU A 519 -33.12 -7.01 -11.58
C LEU A 519 -33.18 -5.48 -11.71
N THR A 520 -32.44 -4.92 -12.65
CA THR A 520 -32.39 -3.47 -12.88
C THR A 520 -33.67 -2.94 -13.53
N ALA A 521 -34.22 -3.66 -14.52
CA ALA A 521 -35.51 -3.28 -15.13
C ALA A 521 -36.69 -3.40 -14.16
N TYR A 522 -36.65 -4.37 -13.24
CA TYR A 522 -37.68 -4.54 -12.20
C TYR A 522 -37.64 -3.41 -11.17
N ALA A 523 -36.45 -2.93 -10.79
CA ALA A 523 -36.29 -1.75 -9.94
C ALA A 523 -36.87 -0.47 -10.58
N LEU A 524 -36.76 -0.35 -11.90
CA LEU A 524 -37.34 0.74 -12.68
C LEU A 524 -38.84 0.58 -12.98
N LYS A 525 -39.46 -0.55 -12.58
CA LYS A 525 -40.83 -0.93 -12.95
C LYS A 525 -41.08 -1.01 -14.47
N GLU A 526 -40.00 -1.09 -15.26
CA GLU A 526 -40.05 -1.23 -16.72
C GLU A 526 -40.28 -2.70 -17.14
N PHE A 527 -40.16 -3.64 -16.20
CA PHE A 527 -40.30 -5.06 -16.42
C PHE A 527 -41.37 -5.69 -15.51
N LEU A 528 -42.28 -6.47 -16.11
CA LEU A 528 -43.31 -7.22 -15.40
C LEU A 528 -43.09 -8.73 -15.62
N PRO A 529 -42.87 -9.53 -14.55
CA PRO A 529 -42.67 -10.97 -14.69
C PRO A 529 -43.97 -11.69 -15.10
N GLY A 530 -43.86 -12.82 -15.82
CA GLY A 530 -45.01 -13.61 -16.28
C GLY A 530 -45.29 -13.58 -17.79
N GLU A 531 -44.35 -13.09 -18.60
CA GLU A 531 -44.33 -13.29 -20.05
C GLU A 531 -43.95 -14.74 -20.43
N LYS A 532 -43.89 -15.05 -21.73
CA LYS A 532 -43.63 -16.39 -22.26
C LYS A 532 -42.34 -16.99 -21.67
N GLY A 533 -42.46 -18.07 -20.90
CA GLY A 533 -41.33 -18.82 -20.31
C GLY A 533 -41.26 -18.79 -18.78
N TRP A 534 -42.02 -17.91 -18.12
CA TRP A 534 -42.12 -17.88 -16.66
C TRP A 534 -43.11 -18.92 -16.14
N LYS A 535 -42.75 -19.62 -15.07
CA LYS A 535 -43.61 -20.58 -14.37
C LYS A 535 -44.30 -19.90 -13.19
N ASP A 536 -45.61 -19.96 -13.12
CA ASP A 536 -46.37 -19.50 -11.95
C ASP A 536 -46.19 -20.47 -10.78
N ILE A 537 -45.65 -19.95 -9.66
CA ILE A 537 -45.37 -20.69 -8.43
C ILE A 537 -46.20 -20.17 -7.24
N THR A 538 -47.24 -19.36 -7.50
CA THR A 538 -48.07 -18.71 -6.46
C THR A 538 -48.63 -19.72 -5.44
N LYS A 539 -49.20 -20.84 -5.91
CA LYS A 539 -49.73 -21.90 -5.01
C LYS A 539 -48.67 -22.59 -4.17
N GLN A 540 -47.42 -22.65 -4.63
CA GLN A 540 -46.31 -23.27 -3.88
C GLN A 540 -45.81 -22.34 -2.78
N MET A 541 -45.68 -21.04 -3.08
CA MET A 541 -45.28 -20.03 -2.09
C MET A 541 -46.35 -19.83 -1.00
N GLU A 542 -47.64 -19.84 -1.36
CA GLU A 542 -48.75 -19.79 -0.38
C GLU A 542 -48.70 -20.97 0.61
N LYS A 543 -48.40 -22.17 0.12
CA LYS A 543 -48.28 -23.37 0.97
C LYS A 543 -47.09 -23.30 1.92
N ASN A 544 -45.98 -22.68 1.49
CA ASN A 544 -44.79 -22.50 2.32
C ASN A 544 -44.96 -21.38 3.36
N SER A 545 -45.78 -20.36 3.09
CA SER A 545 -46.07 -19.29 4.06
C SER A 545 -46.97 -19.70 5.24
N LYS A 546 -47.68 -20.84 5.12
CA LYS A 546 -48.58 -21.39 6.15
C LYS A 546 -47.91 -22.40 7.08
N LYS A 547 -46.65 -22.75 6.83
CA LYS A 547 -45.79 -23.54 7.73
C LYS A 547 -44.93 -22.58 8.52
#